data_AF-A0A3N5GCW8-F1
#
_entry.id   AF-A0A3N5GCW8-F1
#
_cell.length_a   1.000
_cell.length_b   1.000
_cell.length_c   1.000
_cell.angle_alpha   90.00
_cell.angle_beta   90.00
_cell.angle_gamma   90.00
#
_symmetry.space_group_name_H-M   'P 1'
#
loop_
_entity.id
_entity.type
_entity.pdbx_description
1 polymer ?
#
loop_
_entity_poly.entity_id
_entity_poly.type
_entity_poly.pdbx_seq_one_letter_code
_entity_poly.pdbx_strand_id
1 'polypeptide(L)'
;MDILTLEALAAACAFLSARDPALARIYKNLGAPPLWAREPGFPTLVYIILEQQVSLASARAAYVKLQAASGVITPESFLRFDDAELKQIGFSRQKAGYCRGLA
;
A
#
# COMPACT_ATOMS: atom_id res chain seq x y z
N MET A 1 -18.25 -9.60 5.30
CA MET A 1 -18.16 -10.23 3.97
C MET A 1 -16.76 -9.90 3.47
N ASP A 2 -15.83 -10.85 3.55
CA ASP A 2 -14.47 -10.64 3.05
C ASP A 2 -14.49 -10.61 1.53
N ILE A 3 -14.58 -9.39 0.98
CA ILE A 3 -14.68 -9.14 -0.46
C ILE A 3 -13.35 -9.47 -1.19
N LEU A 4 -12.25 -9.63 -0.45
CA LEU A 4 -10.90 -9.83 -0.98
C LEU A 4 -10.38 -11.24 -0.66
N THR A 5 -10.88 -12.24 -1.39
CA THR A 5 -10.38 -13.63 -1.36
C THR A 5 -9.82 -14.05 -2.72
N LEU A 6 -8.99 -15.10 -2.74
CA LEU A 6 -8.46 -15.67 -3.97
C LEU A 6 -9.59 -16.21 -4.85
N GLU A 7 -10.59 -16.84 -4.24
CA GLU A 7 -11.77 -17.38 -4.90
C GLU A 7 -12.61 -16.26 -5.53
N ALA A 8 -12.86 -15.17 -4.80
CA ALA A 8 -13.60 -14.02 -5.32
C ALA A 8 -12.85 -13.33 -6.47
N LEU A 9 -11.52 -13.20 -6.37
CA LEU A 9 -10.69 -12.64 -7.44
C LEU A 9 -10.71 -13.52 -8.69
N ALA A 10 -10.57 -14.84 -8.55
CA ALA A 10 -10.66 -15.77 -9.67
C ALA A 10 -12.04 -15.72 -10.35
N ALA A 11 -13.12 -15.67 -9.58
CA ALA A 11 -14.47 -15.54 -10.09
C ALA A 11 -14.67 -14.22 -10.87
N ALA A 12 -14.15 -13.11 -10.36
CA ALA A 12 -14.19 -11.82 -11.04
C ALA A 12 -13.38 -11.82 -12.35
N CYS A 13 -12.19 -12.43 -12.36
CA CYS A 13 -11.38 -12.58 -13.57
C CYS A 13 -12.11 -13.40 -14.64
N ALA A 14 -12.74 -14.52 -14.26
CA ALA A 14 -13.54 -15.34 -15.17
C ALA A 14 -14.74 -14.55 -15.73
N PHE A 15 -15.46 -13.82 -14.87
CA PHE A 15 -16.60 -12.99 -15.26
C PHE A 15 -16.22 -11.91 -16.27
N LEU A 16 -15.11 -11.18 -16.03
CA LEU A 16 -14.65 -10.13 -16.94
C LEU A 16 -14.12 -10.71 -18.26
N SER A 17 -13.39 -11.82 -18.20
CA SER A 17 -12.85 -12.51 -19.38
C SER A 17 -13.93 -13.02 -20.32
N ALA A 18 -15.10 -13.41 -19.80
CA ALA A 18 -16.23 -13.82 -20.64
C ALA A 18 -16.87 -12.65 -21.42
N ARG A 19 -16.55 -11.40 -21.07
CA ARG A 19 -17.21 -10.18 -21.57
C ARG A 19 -16.29 -9.27 -22.38
N ASP A 20 -14.97 -9.44 -22.26
CA ASP A 20 -13.98 -8.64 -22.97
C ASP A 20 -12.93 -9.56 -23.65
N PRO A 21 -12.82 -9.56 -24.99
CA PRO A 21 -11.86 -10.39 -25.71
C PRO A 21 -10.39 -10.11 -25.38
N ALA A 22 -10.03 -8.86 -25.06
CA ALA A 22 -8.68 -8.51 -24.67
C ALA A 22 -8.34 -9.09 -23.28
N LEU A 23 -9.28 -9.00 -22.33
CA LEU A 23 -9.12 -9.62 -21.02
C LEU A 23 -9.11 -11.15 -21.12
N ALA A 24 -9.93 -11.75 -21.98
CA ALA A 24 -9.93 -13.20 -22.22
C ALA A 24 -8.56 -13.72 -22.67
N ARG A 25 -7.90 -12.99 -23.58
CA ARG A 25 -6.55 -13.32 -24.05
C ARG A 25 -5.52 -13.23 -22.93
N ILE A 26 -5.59 -12.18 -22.11
CA ILE A 26 -4.68 -12.01 -20.97
C ILE A 26 -4.88 -13.14 -19.97
N TYR A 27 -6.12 -13.42 -19.57
CA TYR A 27 -6.46 -14.45 -18.60
C TYR A 27 -6.07 -15.86 -19.06
N LYS A 28 -6.27 -16.18 -20.35
CA LYS A 28 -5.82 -17.45 -20.93
C LYS A 28 -4.30 -17.61 -20.85
N ASN A 29 -3.54 -16.54 -21.01
CA ASN A 29 -2.08 -16.58 -21.05
C ASN A 29 -1.43 -16.52 -19.67
N LEU A 30 -2.01 -15.75 -18.74
CA LEU A 30 -1.40 -15.43 -17.44
C LEU A 30 -2.16 -15.97 -16.23
N GLY A 31 -3.40 -16.40 -16.40
CA GLY A 31 -4.28 -16.80 -15.30
C GLY A 31 -4.77 -15.61 -14.47
N ALA A 32 -5.28 -15.92 -13.26
CA ALA A 32 -5.65 -14.90 -12.30
C ALA A 32 -4.39 -14.28 -11.66
N PRO A 33 -4.34 -12.96 -11.44
CA PRO A 33 -3.24 -12.35 -10.72
C PRO A 33 -3.24 -12.80 -9.26
N PRO A 34 -2.08 -12.73 -8.57
CA PRO A 34 -2.05 -12.96 -7.15
C PRO A 34 -2.85 -11.87 -6.40
N LEU A 35 -3.42 -12.23 -5.25
CA LEU A 35 -4.10 -11.28 -4.38
C LEU A 35 -3.07 -10.50 -3.55
N TRP A 36 -2.87 -9.22 -3.85
CA TRP A 36 -2.01 -8.33 -3.07
C TRP A 36 -2.72 -7.73 -1.86
N ALA A 37 -3.28 -8.59 -1.00
CA ALA A 37 -3.94 -8.14 0.22
C ALA A 37 -2.91 -7.53 1.20
N ARG A 38 -3.31 -6.45 1.86
CA ARG A 38 -2.60 -5.82 2.98
C ARG A 38 -3.60 -5.57 4.08
N GLU A 39 -3.15 -5.65 5.33
CA GLU A 39 -4.01 -5.36 6.48
C GLU A 39 -4.55 -3.92 6.38
N PRO A 40 -5.87 -3.70 6.39
CA PRO A 40 -6.42 -2.36 6.31
C PRO A 40 -6.04 -1.51 7.53
N GLY A 41 -5.74 -0.23 7.31
CA GLY A 41 -5.52 0.72 8.40
C GLY A 41 -4.43 1.74 8.13
N PHE A 42 -4.19 2.58 9.13
CA PHE A 42 -3.22 3.67 9.07
C PHE A 42 -1.80 3.23 8.66
N PRO A 43 -1.21 2.16 9.21
CA PRO A 43 0.14 1.72 8.80
C PRO A 43 0.23 1.42 7.30
N THR A 44 -0.76 0.73 6.75
CA THR A 44 -0.80 0.36 5.33
C THR A 44 -0.97 1.60 4.45
N LEU A 45 -1.80 2.57 4.85
CA LEU A 45 -1.95 3.82 4.10
C LEU A 45 -0.66 4.65 4.10
N VAL A 46 0.03 4.74 5.25
CA VAL A 46 1.36 5.38 5.34
C VAL A 46 2.36 4.66 4.42
N TYR A 47 2.33 3.33 4.40
CA TYR A 47 3.24 2.57 3.55
C TYR A 47 2.97 2.80 2.05
N ILE A 48 1.70 2.84 1.65
CA ILE A 48 1.30 3.17 0.27
C ILE A 48 1.77 4.58 -0.11
N ILE A 49 1.66 5.56 0.79
CA ILE A 49 2.18 6.93 0.54
C ILE A 49 3.70 6.90 0.36
N LEU A 50 4.42 6.13 1.17
CA LEU A 50 5.86 5.99 1.06
C LEU A 50 6.29 5.35 -0.28
N GLU A 51 5.49 4.44 -0.84
CA GLU A 51 5.75 3.79 -2.14
C GLU A 51 5.61 4.71 -3.36
N GLN A 52 4.98 5.89 -3.22
CA GLN A 52 4.77 6.81 -4.34
C GLN A 52 6.10 7.28 -4.96
N GLN A 53 6.25 7.13 -6.28
CA GLN A 53 7.36 7.67 -7.10
C GLN A 53 8.77 7.24 -6.66
N VAL A 54 8.91 6.09 -5.99
CA VAL A 54 10.20 5.54 -5.55
C VAL A 54 10.22 4.01 -5.74
N SER A 55 11.39 3.39 -5.56
CA SER A 55 11.47 1.93 -5.53
C SER A 55 10.80 1.36 -4.27
N LEU A 56 10.31 0.12 -4.37
CA LEU A 56 9.77 -0.62 -3.22
C LEU A 56 10.82 -0.77 -2.10
N ALA A 57 12.09 -0.92 -2.46
CA ALA A 57 13.19 -1.00 -1.50
C ALA A 57 13.37 0.30 -0.71
N SER A 58 13.30 1.45 -1.37
CA SER A 58 13.40 2.76 -0.71
C SER A 58 12.20 3.03 0.20
N ALA A 59 10.99 2.71 -0.25
CA ALA A 59 9.79 2.84 0.57
C ALA A 59 9.84 1.94 1.81
N ARG A 60 10.28 0.68 1.63
CA ARG A 60 10.48 -0.27 2.73
C ARG A 60 11.50 0.24 3.75
N ALA A 61 12.62 0.81 3.28
CA ALA A 61 13.64 1.35 4.17
C ALA A 61 13.10 2.51 5.03
N ALA A 62 12.32 3.42 4.45
CA ALA A 62 11.67 4.50 5.20
C ALA A 62 10.61 3.97 6.19
N TYR A 63 9.81 2.99 5.78
CA TYR A 63 8.79 2.38 6.63
C TYR A 63 9.39 1.65 7.84
N VAL A 64 10.48 0.89 7.64
CA VAL A 64 11.21 0.23 8.74
C VAL A 64 11.80 1.25 9.72
N LYS A 65 12.35 2.37 9.22
CA LYS A 65 12.83 3.46 10.09
C LYS A 65 11.70 4.11 10.89
N LEU A 66 10.55 4.35 10.26
CA LEU A 66 9.37 4.87 10.96
C LEU A 66 8.93 3.92 12.06
N GLN A 67 8.81 2.62 11.76
CA GLN A 67 8.43 1.60 12.74
C GLN A 67 9.42 1.56 13.92
N ALA A 68 10.72 1.62 13.64
CA ALA A 68 11.75 1.65 14.68
C ALA A 68 11.68 2.91 15.56
N ALA A 69 11.36 4.06 14.97
CA ALA A 69 11.24 5.33 15.70
C ALA A 69 9.93 5.44 16.50
N SER A 70 8.82 4.89 16.00
CA SER A 70 7.50 5.04 16.62
C SER A 70 7.10 3.86 17.52
N GLY A 71 7.75 2.70 17.37
CA GLY A 71 7.38 1.43 17.99
C GLY A 71 6.17 0.80 17.32
N VAL A 72 5.01 1.42 17.50
CA VAL A 72 3.76 1.09 16.79
C VAL A 72 3.42 2.26 15.88
N ILE A 73 2.99 2.00 14.64
CA ILE A 73 2.61 3.07 13.70
C ILE A 73 1.12 3.35 13.90
N THR A 74 0.79 4.43 14.60
CA THR A 74 -0.58 4.94 14.78
C THR A 74 -0.63 6.42 14.38
N PRO A 75 -1.82 7.00 14.17
CA PRO A 75 -1.97 8.45 13.99
C PRO A 75 -1.24 9.24 15.09
N GLU A 76 -1.46 8.87 16.35
CA GLU A 76 -0.92 9.56 17.51
C GLU A 76 0.60 9.41 17.62
N SER A 77 1.15 8.25 17.24
CA SER A 77 2.60 8.06 17.23
C SER A 77 3.25 8.87 16.12
N PHE A 78 2.59 8.98 14.95
CA PHE A 78 3.10 9.71 13.80
C PHE A 78 3.11 11.23 14.03
N LEU A 79 2.06 11.77 14.66
CA LEU A 79 1.94 13.20 14.95
C LEU A 79 2.95 13.73 15.97
N ARG A 80 3.71 12.85 16.64
CA ARG A 80 4.81 13.25 17.54
C ARG A 80 6.07 13.70 16.80
N PHE A 81 6.23 13.31 15.53
CA PHE A 81 7.42 13.67 14.76
C PHE A 81 7.30 15.05 14.12
N ASP A 82 8.35 15.85 14.28
CA ASP A 82 8.49 17.10 13.56
C ASP A 82 8.95 16.89 12.10
N ASP A 83 9.01 17.97 11.33
CA ASP A 83 9.41 17.90 9.91
C ASP A 83 10.86 17.45 9.72
N ALA A 84 11.75 17.77 10.66
CA ALA A 84 13.17 17.40 10.58
C ALA A 84 13.35 15.91 10.85
N GLU A 85 12.66 15.36 11.85
CA GLU A 85 12.64 13.93 12.17
C GLU A 85 12.05 13.11 11.02
N LEU A 86 10.91 13.53 10.47
CA LEU A 86 10.29 12.86 9.33
C LEU A 86 11.21 12.87 8.09
N LYS A 87 11.93 13.97 7.85
CA LYS A 87 12.92 14.05 6.77
C LYS A 87 14.08 13.06 6.98
N GLN A 88 14.57 12.89 8.22
CA GLN A 88 15.62 11.92 8.54
C GLN A 88 15.16 10.47 8.37
N ILE A 89 13.89 10.18 8.69
CA ILE A 89 13.26 8.87 8.46
C ILE A 89 13.18 8.56 6.96
N GLY A 90 13.00 9.59 6.12
CA GLY A 90 12.99 9.48 4.66
C GLY A 90 11.71 9.99 4.01
N PHE A 91 10.89 10.75 4.74
CA PHE A 91 9.74 11.43 4.16
C PHE A 91 10.15 12.63 3.31
N SER A 92 9.48 12.80 2.18
CA SER A 92 9.41 14.11 1.53
C SER A 92 8.41 15.00 2.29
N ARG A 93 8.53 16.32 2.12
CA ARG A 93 7.57 17.28 2.70
C ARG A 93 6.12 16.96 2.32
N GLN A 94 5.88 16.58 1.07
CA GLN A 94 4.56 16.25 0.56
C GLN A 94 4.00 14.97 1.21
N LYS A 95 4.80 13.90 1.31
CA LYS A 95 4.40 12.65 1.95
C LYS A 95 4.14 12.83 3.44
N ALA A 96 4.95 13.62 4.13
CA ALA A 96 4.71 13.99 5.52
C ALA A 96 3.35 14.71 5.68
N GLY A 97 3.05 15.67 4.78
CA GLY A 97 1.76 16.36 4.75
C GLY A 97 0.58 15.41 4.54
N TYR A 98 0.67 14.46 3.61
CA TYR A 98 -0.39 13.47 3.39
C TYR A 98 -0.61 12.57 4.61
N CYS A 99 0.47 12.06 5.22
CA CYS A 99 0.35 11.22 6.41
C CYS A 99 -0.18 11.99 7.62
N ARG A 100 0.12 13.30 7.75
CA ARG A 100 -0.54 14.15 8.75
C ARG A 100 -2.00 14.40 8.45
N GLY A 101 -2.41 14.49 7.18
CA GLY A 101 -3.81 14.62 6.80
C GLY A 101 -4.61 13.32 7.00
N LEU A 102 -3.93 12.17 7.04
CA LEU A 102 -4.52 10.88 7.41
C LEU A 102 -4.63 10.67 8.92
N ALA A 103 -3.77 11.34 9.70
CA ALA A 103 -3.67 11.19 11.15
C ALA A 103 -4.60 12.18 11.87
#